data_AF-A0A6G1HJE6-F1
#
_entry.id   AF-A0A6G1HJE6-F1
#
_cell.length_a   1.000
_cell.length_b   1.000
_cell.length_c   1.000
_cell.angle_alpha   90.00
_cell.angle_beta   90.00
_cell.angle_gamma   90.00
#
_symmetry.space_group_name_H-M   'P 1'
#
loop_
_entity.id
_entity.type
_entity.pdbx_description
1 polymer ?
#
loop_
_entity_poly.entity_id
_entity_poly.type
_entity_poly.pdbx_seq_one_letter_code
_entity_poly.pdbx_strand_id
1 'polypeptide(L)'
;MSAPLIAATIAHLMANTESGAVLVFVPGWREIKDVEDELRTRRWSSIDFNDPERFKIVLLHSLFPSGLTEATDPVPEGCRRILIATDIAETSLTFPDIKYVIDSGKRRSPEYDALSSVNKLYRTWVSKASATQRAGRAGRVKSGEYYALFSEQRHRSMAPFRPPEAMTPEAIQRVILRVRLHFPTIPVEKYFSNWLEPPPQLQLDTALRRLQDEDVLTEHGEVTPFGRLVARLGTSPSMARMILLGVVFQCLDPILVIAAMALHNVPLFTHPDSAVAAMQHRNLRLTLSEGARSDHIALLNAYRTMTRRERTHGTDAACDWAAANDVSLIHYKSVSVGARRLSKVLAQYGLIPDHRMDMANLRSENTALLTALICAGLAPNIAAHASSYRFLTKGGLHAEVPHESLLRPQEWRAGTWMPNPLKGTLCVYSGIHQATDPLEGNDFTLLRDVTPVSELAVALFGGPLNVADGDLLVDGWLPLRTSGSDEAVHQIAKFRELWDSALATTFKGLAVGIGSDASREVKREIAALEDVVQAVVSLLDQDERARLERAAALLPRRELESSNVEDTS
;
A
#
# COMPACT_ATOMS: atom_id res chain seq x y z
N MET A 1 -6.92 9.64 -25.05
CA MET A 1 -7.25 8.85 -26.25
C MET A 1 -8.53 8.11 -25.92
N SER A 2 -9.55 8.23 -26.75
CA SER A 2 -10.91 7.81 -26.39
C SER A 2 -11.05 6.30 -26.55
N ALA A 3 -11.51 5.62 -25.50
CA ALA A 3 -12.00 4.23 -25.55
C ALA A 3 -12.90 3.95 -26.77
N PRO A 4 -13.78 4.88 -27.21
CA PRO A 4 -14.53 4.75 -28.46
C PRO A 4 -13.72 4.36 -29.71
N LEU A 5 -12.52 4.93 -29.93
CA LEU A 5 -11.71 4.62 -31.11
C LEU A 5 -11.14 3.20 -31.04
N ILE A 6 -10.71 2.79 -29.84
CA ILE A 6 -10.20 1.44 -29.58
C ILE A 6 -11.32 0.43 -29.83
N ALA A 7 -12.48 0.64 -29.23
CA ALA A 7 -13.65 -0.23 -29.41
C ALA A 7 -14.11 -0.30 -30.88
N ALA A 8 -14.11 0.84 -31.59
CA ALA A 8 -14.42 0.87 -33.03
C ALA A 8 -13.41 0.06 -33.87
N THR A 9 -12.13 0.11 -33.51
CA THR A 9 -11.07 -0.67 -34.18
C THR A 9 -11.26 -2.17 -33.93
N ILE A 10 -11.61 -2.56 -32.69
CA ILE A 10 -11.93 -3.96 -32.34
C ILE A 10 -13.16 -4.43 -33.14
N ALA A 11 -14.25 -3.64 -33.16
CA ALA A 11 -15.44 -3.95 -33.93
C ALA A 11 -15.15 -4.09 -35.44
N HIS A 12 -14.33 -3.20 -36.00
CA HIS A 12 -13.89 -3.30 -37.38
C HIS A 12 -13.13 -4.61 -37.64
N LEU A 13 -12.19 -4.99 -36.77
CA LEU A 13 -11.47 -6.26 -36.90
C LEU A 13 -12.41 -7.46 -36.79
N MET A 14 -13.34 -7.47 -35.84
CA MET A 14 -14.27 -8.58 -35.64
C MET A 14 -15.26 -8.71 -36.81
N ALA A 15 -15.60 -7.61 -37.48
CA ALA A 15 -16.49 -7.61 -38.65
C ALA A 15 -15.79 -8.08 -39.94
N ASN A 16 -14.50 -7.77 -40.10
CA ASN A 16 -13.78 -7.94 -41.37
C ASN A 16 -12.76 -9.08 -41.35
N THR A 17 -12.65 -9.84 -40.26
CA THR A 17 -11.71 -10.97 -40.15
C THR A 17 -12.37 -12.19 -39.53
N GLU A 18 -11.92 -13.39 -39.90
CA GLU A 18 -12.56 -14.65 -39.50
C GLU A 18 -11.89 -15.35 -38.31
N SER A 19 -10.59 -15.10 -38.07
CA SER A 19 -9.83 -15.81 -37.03
C SER A 19 -8.71 -14.97 -36.42
N GLY A 20 -8.24 -15.42 -35.25
CA GLY A 20 -7.14 -14.83 -34.49
C GLY A 20 -7.62 -13.93 -33.36
N ALA A 21 -6.90 -13.98 -32.24
CA ALA A 21 -7.17 -13.16 -31.07
C ALA A 21 -6.64 -11.73 -31.24
N VAL A 22 -7.26 -10.80 -30.51
CA VAL A 22 -6.87 -9.39 -30.46
C VAL A 22 -6.22 -9.09 -29.11
N LEU A 23 -5.05 -8.45 -29.11
CA LEU A 23 -4.42 -7.88 -27.93
C LEU A 23 -4.46 -6.36 -28.01
N VAL A 24 -5.01 -5.72 -26.99
CA VAL A 24 -5.20 -4.28 -26.92
C VAL A 24 -4.33 -3.71 -25.80
N PHE A 25 -3.44 -2.77 -26.12
CA PHE A 25 -2.60 -2.08 -25.14
C PHE A 25 -3.20 -0.72 -24.74
N VAL A 26 -3.58 -0.59 -23.48
CA VAL A 26 -4.09 0.63 -22.86
C VAL A 26 -3.25 1.02 -21.63
N PRO A 27 -3.25 2.29 -21.19
CA PRO A 27 -2.31 2.73 -20.16
C PRO A 27 -2.62 2.28 -18.73
N GLY A 28 -3.86 1.85 -18.41
CA GLY A 28 -4.24 1.47 -17.05
C GLY A 28 -5.65 0.90 -16.93
N TRP A 29 -6.04 0.51 -15.71
CA TRP A 29 -7.31 -0.17 -15.41
C TRP A 29 -8.56 0.61 -15.82
N ARG A 30 -8.58 1.93 -15.59
CA ARG A 30 -9.71 2.77 -16.01
C ARG A 30 -9.94 2.65 -17.51
N GLU A 31 -8.89 2.78 -18.31
CA GLU A 31 -8.98 2.66 -19.76
C GLU A 31 -9.31 1.23 -20.21
N ILE A 32 -8.96 0.20 -19.43
CA ILE A 32 -9.42 -1.17 -19.66
C ILE A 32 -10.95 -1.24 -19.54
N LYS A 33 -11.49 -0.71 -18.44
CA LYS A 33 -12.94 -0.69 -18.18
C LYS A 33 -13.71 0.19 -19.17
N ASP A 34 -13.21 1.38 -19.47
CA ASP A 34 -13.84 2.26 -20.47
C ASP A 34 -13.97 1.55 -21.84
N VAL A 35 -12.98 0.74 -22.24
CA VAL A 35 -13.05 -0.03 -23.51
C VAL A 35 -14.00 -1.21 -23.40
N GLU A 36 -13.99 -1.94 -22.27
CA GLU A 36 -14.97 -3.01 -22.02
C GLU A 36 -16.40 -2.49 -22.09
N ASP A 37 -16.68 -1.39 -21.39
CA ASP A 37 -18.00 -0.78 -21.32
C ASP A 37 -18.45 -0.31 -22.71
N GLU A 38 -17.57 0.33 -23.49
CA GLU A 38 -17.88 0.71 -24.87
C GLU A 38 -18.22 -0.50 -25.75
N LEU A 39 -17.49 -1.62 -25.62
CA LEU A 39 -17.78 -2.84 -26.38
C LEU A 39 -19.13 -3.46 -25.99
N ARG A 40 -19.45 -3.50 -24.71
CA ARG A 40 -20.65 -4.18 -24.18
C ARG A 40 -21.93 -3.37 -24.30
N THR A 41 -21.84 -2.04 -24.16
CA THR A 41 -23.03 -1.17 -24.07
C THR A 41 -23.44 -0.57 -25.41
N ARG A 42 -22.47 -0.28 -26.28
CA ARG A 42 -22.73 0.37 -27.57
C ARG A 42 -23.07 -0.66 -28.63
N ARG A 43 -23.98 -0.30 -29.54
CA ARG A 43 -24.29 -1.14 -30.71
C ARG A 43 -23.20 -1.00 -31.77
N TRP A 44 -22.40 -2.05 -31.95
CA TRP A 44 -21.36 -2.16 -32.97
C TRP A 44 -21.89 -2.92 -34.19
N SER A 45 -22.76 -2.27 -34.97
CA SER A 45 -23.37 -2.85 -36.18
C SER A 45 -24.06 -4.20 -35.88
N SER A 46 -23.63 -5.30 -36.52
CA SER A 46 -24.17 -6.66 -36.36
C SER A 46 -23.37 -7.54 -35.38
N ILE A 47 -22.51 -6.93 -34.55
CA ILE A 47 -21.67 -7.64 -33.59
C ILE A 47 -22.20 -7.39 -32.19
N ASP A 48 -22.56 -8.49 -31.52
CA ASP A 48 -22.86 -8.49 -30.10
C ASP A 48 -21.65 -9.01 -29.33
N PHE A 49 -20.95 -8.12 -28.63
CA PHE A 49 -19.81 -8.48 -27.78
C PHE A 49 -20.23 -9.14 -26.46
N ASN A 50 -21.53 -9.23 -26.17
CA ASN A 50 -22.04 -9.96 -25.02
C ASN A 50 -22.33 -11.43 -25.32
N ASP A 51 -22.19 -11.86 -26.58
CA ASP A 51 -22.34 -13.25 -27.00
C ASP A 51 -21.10 -14.08 -26.57
N PRO A 52 -21.23 -14.95 -25.54
CA PRO A 52 -20.10 -15.72 -25.02
C PRO A 52 -19.67 -16.86 -25.95
N GLU A 53 -20.52 -17.28 -26.89
CA GLU A 53 -20.17 -18.30 -27.88
C GLU A 53 -19.23 -17.73 -28.95
N ARG A 54 -19.35 -16.42 -29.22
CA ARG A 54 -18.56 -15.73 -30.25
C ARG A 54 -17.36 -14.97 -29.71
N PHE A 55 -17.44 -14.39 -28.51
CA PHE A 55 -16.37 -13.53 -27.99
C PHE A 55 -16.06 -13.80 -26.52
N LYS A 56 -14.77 -13.86 -26.21
CA LYS A 56 -14.25 -13.86 -24.83
C LYS A 56 -13.41 -12.62 -24.60
N ILE A 57 -13.96 -11.65 -23.86
CA ILE A 57 -13.23 -10.44 -23.45
C ILE A 57 -12.54 -10.71 -22.12
N VAL A 58 -11.22 -10.56 -22.09
CA VAL A 58 -10.40 -10.80 -20.89
C VAL A 58 -9.61 -9.55 -20.55
N LEU A 59 -9.69 -9.13 -19.30
CA LEU A 59 -9.04 -7.93 -18.80
C LEU A 59 -7.72 -8.28 -18.10
N LEU A 60 -6.63 -7.62 -18.48
CA LEU A 60 -5.30 -7.92 -17.96
C LEU A 60 -4.66 -6.68 -17.30
N HIS A 61 -4.47 -6.77 -16.00
CA HIS A 61 -3.82 -5.72 -15.21
C HIS A 61 -3.06 -6.35 -14.03
N SER A 62 -1.92 -5.77 -13.64
CA SER A 62 -1.05 -6.31 -12.58
C SER A 62 -1.75 -6.45 -11.23
N LEU A 63 -2.68 -5.54 -10.92
CA LEU A 63 -3.51 -5.57 -9.71
C LEU A 63 -4.71 -6.55 -9.79
N PHE A 64 -4.99 -7.14 -10.95
CA PHE A 64 -6.13 -8.06 -11.15
C PHE A 64 -5.66 -9.36 -11.81
N PRO A 65 -4.93 -10.20 -11.05
CA PRO A 65 -4.27 -11.38 -11.59
C PRO A 65 -5.22 -12.54 -11.99
N SER A 66 -6.51 -12.48 -11.66
CA SER A 66 -7.52 -13.44 -12.14
C SER A 66 -7.59 -13.50 -13.67
N GLY A 67 -7.44 -12.34 -14.32
CA GLY A 67 -7.45 -12.25 -15.78
C GLY A 67 -6.30 -13.01 -16.44
N LEU A 68 -5.18 -13.22 -15.74
CA LEU A 68 -4.05 -13.97 -16.30
C LEU A 68 -4.40 -15.45 -16.48
N THR A 69 -5.02 -16.06 -15.48
CA THR A 69 -5.50 -17.45 -15.58
C THR A 69 -6.52 -17.56 -16.72
N GLU A 70 -7.50 -16.66 -16.74
CA GLU A 70 -8.55 -16.64 -17.75
C GLU A 70 -8.02 -16.45 -19.19
N ALA A 71 -6.95 -15.66 -19.34
CA ALA A 71 -6.30 -15.42 -20.61
C ALA A 71 -5.56 -16.65 -21.16
N THR A 72 -5.18 -17.60 -20.29
CA THR A 72 -4.54 -18.86 -20.68
C THR A 72 -5.52 -19.99 -20.94
N ASP A 73 -6.78 -19.84 -20.52
CA ASP A 73 -7.79 -20.88 -20.74
C ASP A 73 -8.09 -21.07 -22.23
N PRO A 74 -8.34 -22.32 -22.68
CA PRO A 74 -8.84 -22.60 -24.01
C PRO A 74 -10.10 -21.79 -24.29
N VAL A 75 -10.22 -21.28 -25.52
CA VAL A 75 -11.49 -20.69 -26.01
C VAL A 75 -12.27 -21.75 -26.78
N PRO A 76 -13.61 -21.77 -26.68
CA PRO A 76 -14.45 -22.65 -27.50
C PRO A 76 -14.19 -22.46 -29.00
N GLU A 77 -14.48 -23.49 -29.80
CA GLU A 77 -14.39 -23.40 -31.25
C GLU A 77 -15.38 -22.33 -31.77
N GLY A 78 -14.91 -21.45 -32.66
CA GLY A 78 -15.69 -20.30 -33.14
C GLY A 78 -15.64 -19.06 -32.23
N CYS A 79 -15.18 -19.19 -30.98
CA CYS A 79 -15.02 -18.07 -30.06
C CYS A 79 -13.69 -17.33 -30.30
N ARG A 80 -13.73 -16.00 -30.36
CA ARG A 80 -12.54 -15.15 -30.52
C ARG A 80 -12.20 -14.43 -29.22
N ARG A 81 -10.93 -14.52 -28.82
CA ARG A 81 -10.43 -13.85 -27.61
C ARG A 81 -10.05 -12.39 -27.89
N ILE A 82 -10.43 -11.50 -26.98
CA ILE A 82 -10.07 -10.08 -26.96
C ILE A 82 -9.42 -9.79 -25.60
N LEU A 83 -8.12 -9.56 -25.60
CA LEU A 83 -7.33 -9.28 -24.41
C LEU A 83 -7.11 -7.77 -24.30
N ILE A 84 -7.63 -7.13 -23.25
CA ILE A 84 -7.44 -5.70 -23.00
C ILE A 84 -6.45 -5.55 -21.85
N ALA A 85 -5.24 -5.06 -22.13
CA ALA A 85 -4.09 -5.18 -21.25
C ALA A 85 -3.30 -3.87 -21.06
N THR A 86 -2.60 -3.78 -19.93
CA THR A 86 -1.50 -2.82 -19.76
C THR A 86 -0.17 -3.36 -20.32
N ASP A 87 0.95 -2.74 -19.96
CA ASP A 87 2.29 -3.23 -20.26
C ASP A 87 2.61 -4.61 -19.65
N ILE A 88 1.73 -5.19 -18.82
CA ILE A 88 1.84 -6.58 -18.35
C ILE A 88 1.94 -7.60 -19.50
N ALA A 89 1.31 -7.32 -20.64
CA ALA A 89 1.36 -8.18 -21.83
C ALA A 89 2.56 -7.89 -22.75
N GLU A 90 3.40 -6.89 -22.44
CA GLU A 90 4.49 -6.44 -23.31
C GLU A 90 5.69 -7.39 -23.31
N THR A 91 6.02 -8.03 -22.18
CA THR A 91 7.21 -8.87 -22.00
C THR A 91 6.87 -10.29 -21.56
N SER A 92 6.17 -10.45 -20.43
CA SER A 92 6.18 -11.71 -19.66
C SER A 92 5.10 -12.73 -20.03
N LEU A 93 4.10 -12.36 -20.84
CA LEU A 93 2.95 -13.21 -21.17
C LEU A 93 2.94 -13.64 -22.63
N THR A 94 2.81 -14.94 -22.91
CA THR A 94 2.81 -15.46 -24.28
C THR A 94 1.46 -16.09 -24.60
N PHE A 95 0.73 -15.45 -25.51
CA PHE A 95 -0.54 -15.94 -26.03
C PHE A 95 -0.32 -16.35 -27.49
N PRO A 96 -0.34 -17.66 -27.81
CA PRO A 96 0.05 -18.15 -29.14
C PRO A 96 -0.96 -17.83 -30.25
N ASP A 97 -2.19 -17.48 -29.90
CA ASP A 97 -3.31 -17.22 -30.81
C ASP A 97 -3.50 -15.75 -31.17
N ILE A 98 -2.66 -14.84 -30.64
CA ILE A 98 -2.68 -13.42 -30.99
C ILE A 98 -2.31 -13.24 -32.46
N LYS A 99 -3.20 -12.59 -33.21
CA LYS A 99 -2.99 -12.22 -34.61
C LYS A 99 -3.05 -10.72 -34.82
N TYR A 100 -3.84 -10.00 -34.02
CA TYR A 100 -3.99 -8.55 -34.13
C TYR A 100 -3.56 -7.88 -32.84
N VAL A 101 -2.77 -6.82 -32.94
CA VAL A 101 -2.41 -5.98 -31.81
C VAL A 101 -2.94 -4.57 -32.08
N ILE A 102 -3.70 -4.01 -31.14
CA ILE A 102 -4.12 -2.61 -31.15
C ILE A 102 -3.34 -1.89 -30.05
N ASP A 103 -2.62 -0.83 -30.38
CA ASP A 103 -1.77 -0.12 -29.43
C ASP A 103 -2.13 1.36 -29.32
N SER A 104 -2.56 1.77 -28.13
CA SER A 104 -2.79 3.19 -27.81
C SER A 104 -1.50 4.03 -27.83
N GLY A 105 -0.32 3.39 -27.81
CA GLY A 105 0.98 4.05 -27.71
C GLY A 105 1.24 4.70 -26.34
N LYS A 106 0.41 4.40 -25.34
CA LYS A 106 0.49 4.99 -24.01
C LYS A 106 0.82 3.96 -22.94
N ARG A 107 1.38 4.44 -21.84
CA ARG A 107 1.57 3.70 -20.59
C ARG A 107 1.47 4.65 -19.39
N ARG A 108 1.34 4.09 -18.18
CA ARG A 108 1.62 4.82 -16.95
C ARG A 108 3.06 4.55 -16.52
N SER A 109 3.77 5.60 -16.09
CA SER A 109 5.14 5.50 -15.58
C SER A 109 5.17 6.15 -14.19
N PRO A 110 5.67 5.46 -13.15
CA PRO A 110 5.94 6.10 -11.88
C PRO A 110 7.14 7.03 -12.03
N GLU A 111 7.03 8.25 -11.52
CA GLU A 111 8.11 9.22 -11.39
C GLU A 111 8.09 9.77 -9.97
N TYR A 112 9.26 9.81 -9.32
CA TYR A 112 9.39 10.34 -7.97
C TYR A 112 9.46 11.87 -8.01
N ASP A 113 8.49 12.52 -7.36
CA ASP A 113 8.54 13.96 -7.11
C ASP A 113 9.28 14.22 -5.79
N ALA A 114 10.48 14.81 -5.90
CA ALA A 114 11.34 15.09 -4.76
C ALA A 114 10.77 16.16 -3.81
N LEU A 115 9.96 17.11 -4.32
CA LEU A 115 9.39 18.17 -3.49
C LEU A 115 8.28 17.62 -2.59
N SER A 116 7.39 16.82 -3.16
CA SER A 116 6.31 16.21 -2.39
C SER A 116 6.71 14.89 -1.72
N SER A 117 7.89 14.34 -2.04
CA SER A 117 8.32 12.99 -1.61
C SER A 117 7.32 11.88 -1.99
N VAL A 118 6.64 12.02 -3.12
CA VAL A 118 5.60 11.07 -3.60
C VAL A 118 5.95 10.54 -4.97
N ASN A 119 5.69 9.25 -5.20
CA ASN A 119 5.70 8.67 -6.54
C ASN A 119 4.39 9.03 -7.27
N LYS A 120 4.50 9.80 -8.35
CA LYS A 120 3.39 10.18 -9.23
C LYS A 120 3.35 9.26 -10.45
N LEU A 121 2.15 8.85 -10.87
CA LEU A 121 1.96 8.00 -12.05
C LEU A 121 1.55 8.86 -13.25
N TYR A 122 2.49 9.14 -14.14
CA TYR A 122 2.23 9.94 -15.33
C TYR A 122 1.84 9.08 -16.52
N ARG A 123 0.86 9.56 -17.29
CA ARG A 123 0.51 8.96 -18.58
C ARG A 123 1.46 9.45 -19.67
N THR A 124 2.43 8.62 -20.02
CA THR A 124 3.47 8.93 -21.00
C THR A 124 3.29 8.16 -22.30
N TRP A 125 3.96 8.62 -23.36
CA TRP A 125 4.09 7.84 -24.59
C TRP A 125 5.07 6.69 -24.39
N VAL A 126 4.85 5.57 -25.05
CA VAL A 126 5.81 4.45 -25.06
C VAL A 126 7.08 4.82 -25.84
N SER A 127 8.14 4.06 -25.60
CA SER A 127 9.36 4.14 -26.43
C SER A 127 9.16 3.42 -27.76
N LYS A 128 9.99 3.75 -28.76
CA LYS A 128 10.05 3.02 -30.04
C LYS A 128 10.35 1.53 -29.81
N ALA A 129 11.25 1.22 -28.88
CA ALA A 129 11.53 -0.15 -28.47
C ALA A 129 10.28 -0.87 -27.92
N SER A 130 9.52 -0.22 -27.03
CA SER A 130 8.26 -0.78 -26.51
C SER A 130 7.21 -0.99 -27.60
N ALA A 131 7.01 -0.02 -28.49
CA ALA A 131 6.10 -0.18 -29.64
C ALA A 131 6.52 -1.37 -30.53
N THR A 132 7.82 -1.55 -30.76
CA THR A 132 8.37 -2.69 -31.51
C THR A 132 8.11 -4.02 -30.80
N GLN A 133 8.29 -4.07 -29.47
CA GLN A 133 7.98 -5.27 -28.67
C GLN A 133 6.49 -5.61 -28.71
N ARG A 134 5.61 -4.61 -28.62
CA ARG A 134 4.15 -4.77 -28.73
C ARG A 134 3.76 -5.27 -30.11
N ALA A 135 4.31 -4.72 -31.18
CA ALA A 135 4.12 -5.20 -32.55
C ALA A 135 4.55 -6.67 -32.72
N GLY A 136 5.67 -7.05 -32.10
CA GLY A 136 6.16 -8.44 -32.08
C GLY A 136 5.20 -9.45 -31.43
N ARG A 137 4.16 -9.02 -30.70
CA ARG A 137 3.13 -9.92 -30.15
C ARG A 137 2.19 -10.47 -31.23
N ALA A 138 2.01 -9.77 -32.34
CA ALA A 138 1.17 -10.21 -33.46
C ALA A 138 1.87 -11.23 -34.38
N GLY A 139 3.20 -11.41 -34.27
CA GLY A 139 4.00 -12.12 -35.27
C GLY A 139 4.66 -13.42 -34.79
N ARG A 140 4.21 -14.02 -33.69
CA ARG A 140 4.94 -15.16 -33.07
C ARG A 140 4.68 -16.51 -33.72
N VAL A 141 3.44 -16.75 -34.17
CA VAL A 141 3.01 -18.07 -34.67
C VAL A 141 2.56 -17.99 -36.14
N LYS A 142 2.01 -16.85 -36.57
CA LYS A 142 1.55 -16.58 -37.94
C LYS A 142 1.75 -15.10 -38.28
N SER A 143 1.60 -14.74 -39.55
CA SER A 143 1.53 -13.33 -39.97
C SER A 143 0.36 -12.63 -39.26
N GLY A 144 0.67 -11.55 -38.57
CA GLY A 144 -0.31 -10.73 -37.86
C GLY A 144 -0.15 -9.25 -38.17
N GLU A 145 -1.05 -8.46 -37.60
CA GLU A 145 -1.19 -7.03 -37.91
C GLU A 145 -1.10 -6.18 -36.64
N TYR A 146 -0.45 -5.02 -36.77
CA TYR A 146 -0.25 -4.06 -35.69
C TYR A 146 -0.92 -2.73 -36.02
N TYR A 147 -1.91 -2.36 -35.21
CA TYR A 147 -2.72 -1.16 -35.33
C TYR A 147 -2.23 -0.12 -34.33
N ALA A 148 -1.35 0.77 -34.79
CA ALA A 148 -0.87 1.90 -34.00
C ALA A 148 -1.93 3.02 -34.00
N LEU A 149 -2.46 3.38 -32.83
CA LEU A 149 -3.42 4.50 -32.68
C LEU A 149 -2.72 5.85 -32.50
N PHE A 150 -1.57 6.02 -33.13
CA PHE A 150 -0.77 7.24 -33.11
C PHE A 150 -0.18 7.51 -34.49
N SER A 151 -0.02 8.80 -34.83
CA SER A 151 0.52 9.18 -36.13
C SER A 151 1.99 8.79 -36.28
N GLU A 152 2.45 8.66 -37.51
CA GLU A 152 3.86 8.43 -37.81
C GLU A 152 4.75 9.55 -37.26
N GLN A 153 4.28 10.81 -37.33
CA GLN A 153 4.98 11.95 -36.72
C GLN A 153 5.16 11.75 -35.21
N ARG A 154 4.12 11.28 -34.51
CA ARG A 154 4.21 10.97 -33.08
C ARG A 154 5.21 9.82 -32.83
N HIS A 155 5.15 8.76 -33.62
CA HIS A 155 6.11 7.64 -33.50
C HIS A 155 7.56 8.13 -33.67
N ARG A 156 7.83 8.98 -34.67
CA ARG A 156 9.15 9.57 -34.91
C ARG A 156 9.64 10.38 -33.70
N SER A 157 8.74 11.07 -32.99
CA SER A 157 9.05 11.86 -31.79
C SER A 157 9.18 11.04 -30.49
N MET A 158 8.88 9.74 -30.48
CA MET A 158 9.01 8.91 -29.28
C MET A 158 10.48 8.65 -28.95
N ALA A 159 10.79 8.51 -27.65
CA ALA A 159 12.12 8.13 -27.20
C ALA A 159 12.52 6.76 -27.78
N PRO A 160 13.80 6.55 -28.14
CA PRO A 160 14.24 5.27 -28.70
C PRO A 160 14.05 4.11 -27.71
N PHE A 161 14.43 4.33 -26.46
CA PHE A 161 14.30 3.37 -25.37
C PHE A 161 13.52 3.98 -24.21
N ARG A 162 12.97 3.13 -23.36
CA ARG A 162 12.44 3.55 -22.08
C ARG A 162 13.62 4.06 -21.24
N PRO A 163 13.52 5.24 -20.59
CA PRO A 163 14.54 5.65 -19.63
C PRO A 163 14.64 4.56 -18.55
N PRO A 164 15.84 4.25 -18.04
CA PRO A 164 15.98 3.38 -16.89
C PRO A 164 15.09 3.87 -15.76
N GLU A 165 14.48 2.94 -15.03
CA GLU A 165 13.68 3.31 -13.87
C GLU A 165 14.62 4.00 -12.88
N ALA A 166 14.36 5.30 -12.64
CA ALA A 166 15.11 6.06 -11.66
C ALA A 166 15.02 5.31 -10.32
N MET A 167 16.17 5.11 -9.67
CA MET A 167 16.16 4.48 -8.36
C MET A 167 15.36 5.37 -7.41
N THR A 168 14.37 4.78 -6.75
CA THR A 168 13.68 5.49 -5.67
C THR A 168 14.67 5.76 -4.53
N PRO A 169 14.46 6.80 -3.71
CA PRO A 169 15.31 7.05 -2.55
C PRO A 169 15.49 5.82 -1.64
N GLU A 170 14.44 5.02 -1.46
CA GLU A 170 14.46 3.80 -0.65
C GLU A 170 15.27 2.68 -1.33
N ALA A 171 15.32 2.64 -2.67
CA ALA A 171 16.21 1.73 -3.40
C ALA A 171 17.67 2.14 -3.22
N ILE A 172 17.98 3.44 -3.28
CA ILE A 172 19.32 3.97 -3.06
C ILE A 172 19.78 3.64 -1.63
N GLN A 173 18.97 3.94 -0.62
CA GLN A 173 19.24 3.60 0.79
C GLN A 173 19.55 2.12 1.01
N ARG A 174 18.75 1.22 0.41
CA ARG A 174 18.99 -0.24 0.50
C ARG A 174 20.33 -0.66 -0.09
N VAL A 175 20.73 -0.05 -1.22
CA VAL A 175 22.03 -0.32 -1.82
C VAL A 175 23.16 0.24 -0.94
N ILE A 176 23.03 1.46 -0.43
CA ILE A 176 24.00 2.07 0.49
C ILE A 176 24.22 1.19 1.72
N LEU A 177 23.14 0.72 2.36
CA LEU A 177 23.23 -0.16 3.53
C LEU A 177 23.99 -1.45 3.21
N ARG A 178 23.72 -2.08 2.06
CA ARG A 178 24.45 -3.27 1.61
C ARG A 178 25.92 -3.00 1.33
N VAL A 179 26.24 -1.86 0.71
CA VAL A 179 27.62 -1.44 0.45
C VAL A 179 28.36 -1.24 1.78
N ARG A 180 27.77 -0.53 2.73
CA ARG A 180 28.37 -0.32 4.07
C ARG A 180 28.56 -1.62 4.85
N LEU A 181 27.71 -2.62 4.65
CA LEU A 181 27.83 -3.94 5.27
C LEU A 181 28.91 -4.82 4.66
N HIS A 182 29.00 -4.88 3.33
CA HIS A 182 29.87 -5.83 2.62
C HIS A 182 31.21 -5.23 2.19
N PHE A 183 31.25 -3.92 1.98
CA PHE A 183 32.41 -3.18 1.49
C PHE A 183 32.66 -1.90 2.31
N PRO A 184 32.84 -1.99 3.64
CA PRO A 184 32.95 -0.83 4.52
C PRO A 184 34.13 0.11 4.20
N THR A 185 35.15 -0.40 3.51
CA THR A 185 36.34 0.36 3.10
C THR A 185 36.15 1.16 1.81
N ILE A 186 35.06 0.92 1.07
CA ILE A 186 34.79 1.60 -0.20
C ILE A 186 33.85 2.78 0.06
N PRO A 187 34.25 4.02 -0.29
CA PRO A 187 33.35 5.17 -0.24
C PRO A 187 32.11 4.94 -1.11
N VAL A 188 30.94 5.35 -0.62
CA VAL A 188 29.65 5.11 -1.27
C VAL A 188 29.63 5.75 -2.67
N GLU A 189 30.15 6.96 -2.78
CA GLU A 189 30.25 7.74 -4.02
C GLU A 189 31.10 7.01 -5.06
N LYS A 190 32.22 6.42 -4.63
CA LYS A 190 33.12 5.62 -5.48
C LYS A 190 32.48 4.31 -5.93
N TYR A 191 31.61 3.72 -5.11
CA TYR A 191 30.86 2.53 -5.51
C TYR A 191 29.88 2.84 -6.63
N PHE A 192 29.08 3.90 -6.48
CA PHE A 192 28.10 4.31 -7.48
C PHE A 192 28.73 4.91 -8.74
N SER A 193 29.90 5.54 -8.66
CA SER A 193 30.56 6.14 -9.84
C SER A 193 30.91 5.14 -10.95
N ASN A 194 30.96 3.85 -10.64
CA ASN A 194 31.24 2.78 -11.61
C ASN A 194 29.98 2.24 -12.31
N TRP A 195 28.80 2.80 -12.02
CA TRP A 195 27.54 2.38 -12.64
C TRP A 195 27.37 2.99 -14.02
N LEU A 196 26.54 2.36 -14.87
CA LEU A 196 26.19 2.88 -16.19
C LEU A 196 25.55 4.27 -16.10
N GLU A 197 24.63 4.44 -15.14
CA GLU A 197 23.96 5.70 -14.81
C GLU A 197 24.02 5.89 -13.28
N PRO A 198 25.01 6.63 -12.75
CA PRO A 198 25.11 6.88 -11.31
C PRO A 198 23.99 7.81 -10.83
N PRO A 199 23.43 7.59 -9.62
CA PRO A 199 22.50 8.55 -9.02
C PRO A 199 23.14 9.92 -8.81
N PRO A 200 22.39 11.03 -8.92
CA PRO A 200 22.89 12.36 -8.60
C PRO A 200 23.42 12.45 -7.16
N GLN A 201 24.51 13.20 -6.94
CA GLN A 201 25.15 13.35 -5.63
C GLN A 201 24.16 13.77 -4.53
N LEU A 202 23.28 14.73 -4.83
CA LEU A 202 22.24 15.19 -3.90
C LEU A 202 21.33 14.04 -3.41
N GLN A 203 21.01 13.06 -4.26
CA GLN A 203 20.22 11.89 -3.87
C GLN A 203 21.01 10.96 -2.95
N LEU A 204 22.31 10.77 -3.21
CA LEU A 204 23.20 9.99 -2.34
C LEU A 204 23.33 10.64 -0.95
N ASP A 205 23.59 11.94 -0.89
CA ASP A 205 23.72 12.70 0.36
C ASP A 205 22.42 12.69 1.16
N THR A 206 21.27 12.74 0.47
CA THR A 206 19.95 12.68 1.11
C THR A 206 19.66 11.28 1.63
N ALA A 207 20.03 10.23 0.89
CA ALA A 207 19.86 8.86 1.33
C ALA A 207 20.77 8.53 2.52
N LEU A 208 22.01 9.02 2.55
CA LEU A 208 22.92 8.89 3.69
C LEU A 208 22.38 9.57 4.93
N ARG A 209 21.96 10.84 4.82
CA ARG A 209 21.37 11.59 5.94
C ARG A 209 20.14 10.88 6.51
N ARG A 210 19.21 10.42 5.64
CA ARG A 210 18.03 9.67 6.09
C ARG A 210 18.40 8.38 6.84
N LEU A 211 19.40 7.64 6.37
CA LEU A 211 19.85 6.44 7.08
C LEU A 211 20.48 6.75 8.45
N GLN A 212 21.06 7.95 8.62
CA GLN A 212 21.54 8.43 9.91
C GLN A 212 20.37 8.84 10.81
N ASP A 213 19.44 9.64 10.28
CA ASP A 213 18.23 10.08 10.99
C ASP A 213 17.35 8.90 11.47
N GLU A 214 17.41 7.76 10.78
CA GLU A 214 16.66 6.54 11.11
C GLU A 214 17.44 5.55 11.99
N ASP A 215 18.60 5.94 12.52
CA ASP A 215 19.53 5.13 13.34
C ASP A 215 20.07 3.88 12.65
N VAL A 216 20.07 3.84 11.32
CA VAL A 216 20.61 2.71 10.54
C VAL A 216 22.12 2.81 10.38
N LEU A 217 22.62 4.04 10.23
CA LEU A 217 24.04 4.38 10.20
C LEU A 217 24.38 5.30 11.36
N THR A 218 25.60 5.20 11.88
CA THR A 218 26.16 6.18 12.80
C THR A 218 26.46 7.50 12.08
N GLU A 219 26.74 8.56 12.83
CA GLU A 219 27.22 9.84 12.27
C GLU A 219 28.48 9.67 11.40
N HIS A 220 29.31 8.67 11.69
CA HIS A 220 30.51 8.33 10.92
C HIS A 220 30.23 7.39 9.71
N GLY A 221 28.97 7.01 9.49
CA GLY A 221 28.56 6.15 8.38
C GLY A 221 28.81 4.66 8.60
N GLU A 222 28.98 4.23 9.84
CA GLU A 222 29.10 2.81 10.21
C GLU A 222 27.72 2.20 10.43
N VAL A 223 27.55 0.91 10.12
CA VAL A 223 26.25 0.25 10.28
C VAL A 223 25.97 -0.05 11.75
N THR A 224 24.86 0.47 12.27
CA THR A 224 24.44 0.24 13.66
C THR A 224 23.93 -1.20 13.87
N PRO A 225 23.75 -1.66 15.11
CA PRO A 225 23.08 -2.93 15.37
C PRO A 225 21.66 -3.00 14.77
N PHE A 226 20.91 -1.91 14.87
CA PHE A 226 19.61 -1.78 14.20
C PHE A 226 19.74 -1.88 12.68
N GLY A 227 20.70 -1.18 12.08
CA GLY A 227 20.95 -1.26 10.63
C GLY A 227 21.31 -2.66 10.13
N ARG A 228 21.99 -3.47 10.96
CA ARG A 228 22.21 -4.90 10.66
C ARG A 228 20.89 -5.69 10.64
N LEU A 229 19.97 -5.44 11.57
CA LEU A 229 18.64 -6.05 11.58
C LEU A 229 17.81 -5.63 10.36
N VAL A 230 17.84 -4.33 10.00
CA VAL A 230 17.17 -3.81 8.80
C VAL A 230 17.65 -4.55 7.55
N ALA A 231 18.97 -4.71 7.40
CA ALA A 231 19.53 -5.41 6.25
C ALA A 231 19.17 -6.90 6.20
N ARG A 232 19.11 -7.57 7.35
CA ARG A 232 18.67 -8.98 7.48
C ARG A 232 17.21 -9.16 7.08
N LEU A 233 16.33 -8.24 7.51
CA LEU A 233 14.90 -8.24 7.16
C LEU A 233 14.69 -7.89 5.68
N GLY A 234 15.55 -7.04 5.11
CA GLY A 234 15.46 -6.62 3.71
C GLY A 234 14.30 -5.64 3.43
N THR A 235 13.87 -4.91 4.45
CA THR A 235 12.77 -3.93 4.41
C THR A 235 13.30 -2.49 4.58
N SER A 236 12.40 -1.49 4.57
CA SER A 236 12.76 -0.14 5.01
C SER A 236 13.02 -0.09 6.52
N PRO A 237 13.72 0.94 7.04
CA PRO A 237 13.98 1.10 8.47
C PRO A 237 12.72 1.20 9.32
N SER A 238 11.73 2.00 8.91
CA SER A 238 10.43 2.08 9.60
C SER A 238 9.72 0.72 9.65
N MET A 239 9.68 -0.01 8.52
CA MET A 239 9.07 -1.34 8.46
C MET A 239 9.78 -2.35 9.36
N ALA A 240 11.12 -2.33 9.38
CA ALA A 240 11.90 -3.17 10.27
C ALA A 240 11.64 -2.84 11.74
N ARG A 241 11.55 -1.55 12.08
CA ARG A 241 11.21 -1.08 13.42
C ARG A 241 9.84 -1.61 13.85
N MET A 242 8.81 -1.49 13.02
CA MET A 242 7.49 -2.06 13.31
C MET A 242 7.53 -3.57 13.56
N ILE A 243 8.22 -4.34 12.71
CA ILE A 243 8.34 -5.79 12.87
C ILE A 243 9.05 -6.15 14.19
N LEU A 244 10.16 -5.48 14.50
CA LEU A 244 10.91 -5.71 15.74
C LEU A 244 10.12 -5.29 16.98
N LEU A 245 9.35 -4.20 16.91
CA LEU A 245 8.42 -3.83 17.96
C LEU A 245 7.30 -4.87 18.13
N GLY A 246 6.83 -5.49 17.04
CA GLY A 246 5.91 -6.63 17.12
C GLY A 246 6.46 -7.82 17.91
N VAL A 247 7.79 -8.04 17.86
CA VAL A 247 8.47 -9.02 18.70
C VAL A 247 8.51 -8.58 20.17
N VAL A 248 8.92 -7.33 20.44
CA VAL A 248 9.04 -6.76 21.79
C VAL A 248 7.69 -6.71 22.52
N PHE A 249 6.66 -6.22 21.84
CA PHE A 249 5.30 -6.12 22.40
C PHE A 249 4.51 -7.43 22.34
N GLN A 250 5.06 -8.48 21.72
CA GLN A 250 4.43 -9.79 21.56
C GLN A 250 3.08 -9.70 20.83
N CYS A 251 3.06 -9.02 19.68
CA CYS A 251 1.92 -8.92 18.76
C CYS A 251 2.36 -9.20 17.31
N LEU A 252 3.23 -10.20 17.12
CA LEU A 252 3.98 -10.36 15.89
C LEU A 252 3.13 -10.75 14.67
N ASP A 253 2.21 -11.70 14.80
CA ASP A 253 1.40 -12.24 13.71
C ASP A 253 0.61 -11.15 12.95
N PRO A 254 -0.19 -10.29 13.63
CA PRO A 254 -0.86 -9.19 12.92
C PRO A 254 0.12 -8.20 12.30
N ILE A 255 1.26 -7.93 12.96
CA ILE A 255 2.29 -7.03 12.44
C ILE A 255 2.95 -7.59 11.17
N LEU A 256 3.20 -8.90 11.10
CA LEU A 256 3.75 -9.53 9.89
C LEU A 256 2.77 -9.49 8.72
N VAL A 257 1.48 -9.64 9.00
CA VAL A 257 0.42 -9.53 7.99
C VAL A 257 0.34 -8.09 7.46
N ILE A 258 0.29 -7.09 8.35
CA ILE A 258 0.28 -5.67 7.99
C ILE A 258 1.54 -5.30 7.20
N ALA A 259 2.71 -5.74 7.66
CA ALA A 259 3.98 -5.51 6.95
C ALA A 259 3.95 -6.12 5.54
N ALA A 260 3.46 -7.35 5.40
CA ALA A 260 3.32 -8.00 4.10
C ALA A 260 2.36 -7.24 3.17
N MET A 261 1.23 -6.75 3.68
CA MET A 261 0.30 -5.92 2.92
C MET A 261 0.96 -4.64 2.41
N ALA A 262 1.66 -3.91 3.29
CA ALA A 262 2.36 -2.68 2.94
C ALA A 262 3.49 -2.91 1.91
N LEU A 263 4.25 -3.99 2.05
CA LEU A 263 5.35 -4.34 1.14
C LEU A 263 4.86 -4.80 -0.25
N HIS A 264 3.79 -5.59 -0.30
CA HIS A 264 3.23 -6.06 -1.58
C HIS A 264 2.44 -4.99 -2.31
N ASN A 265 1.92 -4.00 -1.58
CA ASN A 265 1.21 -2.87 -2.16
C ASN A 265 0.01 -3.31 -3.02
N VAL A 266 -0.73 -4.32 -2.56
CA VAL A 266 -1.88 -4.91 -3.26
C VAL A 266 -3.18 -4.66 -2.52
N PRO A 267 -4.27 -4.23 -3.20
CA PRO A 267 -5.55 -4.00 -2.55
C PRO A 267 -6.21 -5.36 -2.24
N LEU A 268 -6.30 -5.74 -0.96
CA LEU A 268 -6.93 -7.02 -0.59
C LEU A 268 -8.40 -7.05 -1.01
N PHE A 269 -9.10 -5.93 -0.84
CA PHE A 269 -10.46 -5.78 -1.35
C PHE A 269 -10.46 -5.26 -2.79
N THR A 270 -11.29 -5.84 -3.64
CA THR A 270 -11.49 -5.39 -5.02
C THR A 270 -12.38 -4.15 -5.07
N HIS A 271 -12.25 -3.36 -6.13
CA HIS A 271 -13.14 -2.22 -6.33
C HIS A 271 -14.57 -2.73 -6.60
N PRO A 272 -15.58 -2.18 -5.91
CA PRO A 272 -16.97 -2.57 -6.13
C PRO A 272 -17.47 -2.05 -7.49
N ASP A 273 -18.17 -2.89 -8.24
CA ASP A 273 -18.68 -2.56 -9.58
C ASP A 273 -19.98 -1.72 -9.56
N SER A 274 -20.59 -1.51 -8.38
CA SER A 274 -21.81 -0.71 -8.23
C SER A 274 -21.84 0.06 -6.91
N ALA A 275 -22.66 1.12 -6.84
CA ALA A 275 -22.85 1.90 -5.61
C ALA A 275 -23.41 1.05 -4.45
N VAL A 276 -24.27 0.08 -4.75
CA VAL A 276 -24.83 -0.85 -3.74
C VAL A 276 -23.73 -1.77 -3.21
N ALA A 277 -22.93 -2.36 -4.11
CA ALA A 277 -21.77 -3.17 -3.72
C ALA A 277 -20.77 -2.35 -2.89
N ALA A 278 -20.54 -1.08 -3.26
CA ALA A 278 -19.66 -0.19 -2.50
C ALA A 278 -20.15 0.05 -1.07
N MET A 279 -21.47 0.21 -0.88
CA MET A 279 -22.07 0.35 0.45
C MET A 279 -21.95 -0.93 1.28
N GLN A 280 -22.22 -2.10 0.68
CA GLN A 280 -22.10 -3.40 1.34
C GLN A 280 -20.65 -3.69 1.75
N HIS A 281 -19.71 -3.49 0.82
CA HIS A 281 -18.28 -3.63 1.04
C HIS A 281 -17.81 -2.70 2.18
N ARG A 282 -18.22 -1.43 2.19
CA ARG A 282 -17.89 -0.53 3.29
C ARG A 282 -18.47 -0.98 4.63
N ASN A 283 -19.73 -1.44 4.66
CA ASN A 283 -20.36 -1.93 5.89
C ASN A 283 -19.63 -3.16 6.44
N LEU A 284 -19.21 -4.09 5.58
CA LEU A 284 -18.36 -5.20 5.97
C LEU A 284 -17.04 -4.70 6.57
N ARG A 285 -16.36 -3.77 5.90
CA ARG A 285 -15.10 -3.20 6.39
C ARG A 285 -15.25 -2.47 7.72
N LEU A 286 -16.37 -1.77 7.94
CA LEU A 286 -16.68 -1.16 9.25
C LEU A 286 -16.80 -2.22 10.34
N THR A 287 -17.54 -3.31 10.09
CA THR A 287 -17.64 -4.44 11.02
C THR A 287 -16.27 -5.04 11.31
N LEU A 288 -15.46 -5.26 10.27
CA LEU A 288 -14.10 -5.81 10.40
C LEU A 288 -13.14 -4.83 11.07
N SER A 289 -13.42 -3.53 11.10
CA SER A 289 -12.57 -2.55 11.80
C SER A 289 -12.76 -2.54 13.32
N GLU A 290 -13.79 -3.23 13.83
CA GLU A 290 -14.06 -3.39 15.27
C GLU A 290 -14.07 -2.05 16.03
N GLY A 291 -14.63 -1.01 15.40
CA GLY A 291 -14.75 0.33 15.99
C GLY A 291 -13.53 1.23 15.80
N ALA A 292 -12.37 0.70 15.40
CA ALA A 292 -11.16 1.48 15.21
C ALA A 292 -11.23 2.45 14.02
N ARG A 293 -12.17 2.24 13.08
CA ARG A 293 -12.30 2.99 11.83
C ARG A 293 -10.99 3.09 11.05
N SER A 294 -10.19 2.01 11.14
CA SER A 294 -8.86 1.88 10.57
C SER A 294 -8.90 0.93 9.37
N ASP A 295 -8.43 1.39 8.22
CA ASP A 295 -8.38 0.58 7.00
C ASP A 295 -7.44 -0.62 7.17
N HIS A 296 -6.26 -0.42 7.78
CA HIS A 296 -5.30 -1.49 8.05
C HIS A 296 -5.86 -2.56 9.00
N ILE A 297 -6.65 -2.18 10.02
CA ILE A 297 -7.29 -3.14 10.94
C ILE A 297 -8.40 -3.92 10.21
N ALA A 298 -9.20 -3.25 9.38
CA ALA A 298 -10.20 -3.94 8.57
C ALA A 298 -9.57 -4.95 7.59
N LEU A 299 -8.44 -4.58 6.96
CA LEU A 299 -7.66 -5.47 6.10
C LEU A 299 -7.11 -6.68 6.88
N LEU A 300 -6.51 -6.44 8.05
CA LEU A 300 -6.02 -7.49 8.94
C LEU A 300 -7.14 -8.47 9.34
N ASN A 301 -8.30 -7.96 9.74
CA ASN A 301 -9.42 -8.79 10.18
C ASN A 301 -10.11 -9.53 9.01
N ALA A 302 -10.08 -8.97 7.80
CA ALA A 302 -10.43 -9.71 6.58
C ALA A 302 -9.49 -10.90 6.36
N TYR A 303 -8.17 -10.67 6.46
CA TYR A 303 -7.15 -11.73 6.35
C TYR A 303 -7.32 -12.81 7.41
N ARG A 304 -7.58 -12.43 8.67
CA ARG A 304 -7.86 -13.37 9.77
C ARG A 304 -9.12 -14.20 9.51
N THR A 305 -10.17 -13.56 9.01
CA THR A 305 -11.43 -14.25 8.64
C THR A 305 -11.19 -15.29 7.56
N MET A 306 -10.43 -14.92 6.52
CA MET A 306 -10.00 -15.82 5.44
C MET A 306 -9.21 -17.02 5.96
N THR A 307 -8.16 -16.75 6.74
CA THR A 307 -7.29 -17.78 7.31
C THR A 307 -8.07 -18.73 8.22
N ARG A 308 -8.98 -18.19 9.06
CA ARG A 308 -9.82 -18.98 9.96
C ARG A 308 -10.75 -19.89 9.18
N ARG A 309 -11.45 -19.37 8.15
CA ARG A 309 -12.34 -20.18 7.30
C ARG A 309 -11.59 -21.28 6.57
N GLU A 310 -10.43 -20.97 5.98
CA GLU A 310 -9.59 -21.94 5.28
C GLU A 310 -9.16 -23.09 6.22
N ARG A 311 -8.77 -22.77 7.46
CA ARG A 311 -8.36 -23.78 8.46
C ARG A 311 -9.52 -24.62 9.00
N THR A 312 -10.72 -24.05 9.13
CA THR A 312 -11.84 -24.70 9.83
C THR A 312 -12.81 -25.41 8.90
N HIS A 313 -13.04 -24.85 7.71
CA HIS A 313 -14.04 -25.30 6.75
C HIS A 313 -13.45 -25.65 5.38
N GLY A 314 -12.12 -25.58 5.23
CA GLY A 314 -11.41 -25.87 4.00
C GLY A 314 -11.31 -24.68 3.04
N THR A 315 -10.54 -24.88 1.97
CA THR A 315 -10.24 -23.83 0.99
C THR A 315 -11.47 -23.36 0.22
N ASP A 316 -12.43 -24.24 -0.07
CA ASP A 316 -13.64 -23.87 -0.84
C ASP A 316 -14.51 -22.86 -0.08
N ALA A 317 -14.75 -23.10 1.22
CA ALA A 317 -15.50 -22.17 2.06
C ALA A 317 -14.81 -20.80 2.24
N ALA A 318 -13.47 -20.77 2.16
CA ALA A 318 -12.71 -19.54 2.11
C ALA A 318 -12.89 -18.82 0.76
N CYS A 319 -12.80 -19.55 -0.36
CA CYS A 319 -13.05 -19.01 -1.70
C CYS A 319 -14.47 -18.44 -1.85
N ASP A 320 -15.48 -19.14 -1.36
CA ASP A 320 -16.87 -18.69 -1.39
C ASP A 320 -17.07 -17.40 -0.61
N TRP A 321 -16.47 -17.31 0.58
CA TRP A 321 -16.52 -16.08 1.37
C TRP A 321 -15.79 -14.94 0.67
N ALA A 322 -14.62 -15.21 0.08
CA ALA A 322 -13.85 -14.20 -0.62
C ALA A 322 -14.63 -13.63 -1.81
N ALA A 323 -15.26 -14.49 -2.60
CA ALA A 323 -16.10 -14.11 -3.72
C ALA A 323 -17.34 -13.30 -3.28
N ALA A 324 -17.99 -13.70 -2.18
CA ALA A 324 -19.17 -13.01 -1.68
C ALA A 324 -18.88 -11.64 -1.02
N ASN A 325 -17.60 -11.34 -0.75
CA ASN A 325 -17.19 -10.16 0.01
C ASN A 325 -16.13 -9.31 -0.73
N ASP A 326 -15.96 -9.51 -2.04
CA ASP A 326 -15.03 -8.75 -2.87
C ASP A 326 -13.59 -8.79 -2.35
N VAL A 327 -13.13 -9.96 -1.87
CA VAL A 327 -11.76 -10.18 -1.38
C VAL A 327 -10.95 -10.95 -2.42
N SER A 328 -9.82 -10.38 -2.84
CA SER A 328 -8.91 -10.99 -3.81
C SER A 328 -8.15 -12.18 -3.20
N LEU A 329 -8.48 -13.40 -3.64
CA LEU A 329 -7.77 -14.62 -3.25
C LEU A 329 -6.28 -14.59 -3.59
N ILE A 330 -5.90 -13.94 -4.69
CA ILE A 330 -4.51 -13.88 -5.12
C ILE A 330 -3.71 -12.93 -4.22
N HIS A 331 -4.32 -11.81 -3.83
CA HIS A 331 -3.70 -10.89 -2.88
C HIS A 331 -3.64 -11.48 -1.47
N TYR A 332 -4.70 -12.17 -1.03
CA TYR A 332 -4.69 -12.95 0.21
C TYR A 332 -3.52 -13.94 0.25
N LYS A 333 -3.37 -14.78 -0.78
CA LYS A 333 -2.26 -15.74 -0.88
C LYS A 333 -0.89 -15.05 -0.91
N SER A 334 -0.76 -13.93 -1.62
CA SER A 334 0.48 -13.14 -1.68
C SER A 334 0.87 -12.61 -0.30
N VAL A 335 -0.09 -12.02 0.43
CA VAL A 335 0.11 -11.55 1.81
C VAL A 335 0.51 -12.71 2.73
N SER A 336 -0.14 -13.87 2.63
CA SER A 336 0.24 -15.05 3.42
C SER A 336 1.67 -15.52 3.15
N VAL A 337 2.11 -15.50 1.88
CA VAL A 337 3.49 -15.86 1.50
C VAL A 337 4.47 -14.82 2.04
N GLY A 338 4.15 -13.53 1.92
CA GLY A 338 4.95 -12.43 2.46
C GLY A 338 5.14 -12.52 3.98
N ALA A 339 4.04 -12.69 4.73
CA ALA A 339 4.07 -12.83 6.18
C ALA A 339 4.88 -14.06 6.63
N ARG A 340 4.69 -15.21 5.97
CA ARG A 340 5.48 -16.43 6.23
C ARG A 340 6.96 -16.24 5.92
N ARG A 341 7.30 -15.49 4.87
CA ARG A 341 8.70 -15.17 4.53
C ARG A 341 9.35 -14.34 5.64
N LEU A 342 8.68 -13.30 6.12
CA LEU A 342 9.17 -12.47 7.23
C LEU A 342 9.35 -13.30 8.50
N SER A 343 8.37 -14.14 8.85
CA SER A 343 8.46 -15.07 9.98
C SER A 343 9.67 -16.01 9.87
N LYS A 344 9.90 -16.61 8.69
CA LYS A 344 11.08 -17.46 8.45
C LYS A 344 12.39 -16.70 8.60
N VAL A 345 12.46 -15.45 8.13
CA VAL A 345 13.65 -14.61 8.31
C VAL A 345 13.91 -14.35 9.79
N LEU A 346 12.87 -14.02 10.57
CA LEU A 346 13.00 -13.83 12.02
C LEU A 346 13.49 -15.11 12.71
N ALA A 347 12.94 -16.27 12.36
CA ALA A 347 13.35 -17.56 12.92
C ALA A 347 14.79 -17.92 12.54
N GLN A 348 15.18 -17.71 11.28
CA GLN A 348 16.53 -17.97 10.78
C GLN A 348 17.60 -17.17 11.55
N TYR A 349 17.28 -15.94 11.95
CA TYR A 349 18.16 -15.10 12.75
C TYR A 349 17.94 -15.23 14.26
N GLY A 350 17.19 -16.24 14.72
CA GLY A 350 16.97 -16.50 16.15
C GLY A 350 16.14 -15.45 16.89
N LEU A 351 15.49 -14.53 16.17
CA LEU A 351 14.67 -13.46 16.74
C LEU A 351 13.33 -13.96 17.27
N ILE A 352 12.90 -15.14 16.81
CA ILE A 352 11.76 -15.87 17.36
C ILE A 352 12.11 -17.35 17.46
N PRO A 353 11.57 -18.09 18.44
CA PRO A 353 11.73 -19.53 18.49
C PRO A 353 11.04 -20.18 17.29
N ASP A 354 11.78 -21.06 16.61
CA ASP A 354 11.19 -21.97 15.63
C ASP A 354 10.11 -22.78 16.38
N HIS A 355 8.87 -22.75 15.89
CA HIS A 355 7.72 -23.53 16.41
C HIS A 355 6.94 -23.00 17.64
N ARG A 356 7.23 -21.82 18.21
CA ARG A 356 6.45 -21.25 19.34
C ARG A 356 5.96 -19.82 19.06
N MET A 357 5.09 -19.68 18.05
CA MET A 357 4.44 -18.40 17.74
C MET A 357 3.57 -17.89 18.90
N ASP A 358 3.03 -18.76 19.74
CA ASP A 358 2.03 -18.36 20.76
C ASP A 358 2.59 -17.34 21.77
N MET A 359 3.86 -17.47 22.15
CA MET A 359 4.51 -16.54 23.10
C MET A 359 4.85 -15.18 22.47
N ALA A 360 4.90 -15.09 21.14
CA ALA A 360 5.18 -13.85 20.43
C ALA A 360 3.90 -13.07 20.08
N ASN A 361 2.73 -13.51 20.60
CA ASN A 361 1.42 -13.04 20.17
C ASN A 361 0.44 -12.75 21.32
N LEU A 362 0.93 -12.65 22.56
CA LEU A 362 0.15 -12.35 23.77
C LEU A 362 -0.75 -11.12 23.65
N ARG A 363 -0.35 -10.11 22.86
CA ARG A 363 -1.06 -8.82 22.71
C ARG A 363 -1.60 -8.60 21.29
N SER A 364 -1.79 -9.67 20.51
CA SER A 364 -2.20 -9.57 19.10
C SER A 364 -3.61 -9.04 18.87
N GLU A 365 -4.46 -9.00 19.89
CA GLU A 365 -5.81 -8.47 19.82
C GLU A 365 -5.92 -7.04 20.37
N ASN A 366 -4.82 -6.43 20.83
CA ASN A 366 -4.85 -5.05 21.31
C ASN A 366 -4.79 -4.07 20.13
N THR A 367 -5.95 -3.54 19.73
CA THR A 367 -6.05 -2.65 18.58
C THR A 367 -5.31 -1.31 18.76
N ALA A 368 -5.28 -0.74 19.96
CA ALA A 368 -4.57 0.52 20.24
C ALA A 368 -3.05 0.37 20.06
N LEU A 369 -2.51 -0.76 20.52
CA LEU A 369 -1.13 -1.13 20.29
C LEU A 369 -0.86 -1.35 18.80
N LEU A 370 -1.72 -2.08 18.09
CA LEU A 370 -1.54 -2.33 16.66
C LEU A 370 -1.53 -1.02 15.84
N THR A 371 -2.43 -0.08 16.12
CA THR A 371 -2.45 1.22 15.42
C THR A 371 -1.21 2.06 15.74
N ALA A 372 -0.71 2.02 16.98
CA ALA A 372 0.55 2.67 17.36
C ALA A 372 1.77 2.05 16.64
N LEU A 373 1.82 0.73 16.51
CA LEU A 373 2.91 0.08 15.78
C LEU A 373 2.81 0.27 14.26
N ILE A 374 1.59 0.34 13.70
CA ILE A 374 1.37 0.77 12.31
C ILE A 374 1.95 2.17 12.10
N CYS A 375 1.79 3.08 13.07
CA CYS A 375 2.41 4.41 13.03
C CYS A 375 3.94 4.31 12.90
N ALA A 376 4.58 3.48 13.72
CA ALA A 376 6.02 3.23 13.65
C ALA A 376 6.49 2.70 12.28
N GLY A 377 5.67 1.85 11.65
CA GLY A 377 5.99 1.19 10.39
C GLY A 377 5.81 2.06 9.16
N LEU A 378 4.83 2.97 9.22
CA LEU A 378 4.47 3.85 8.12
C LEU A 378 5.10 5.23 8.23
N ALA A 379 5.65 5.64 9.38
CA ALA A 379 6.44 6.87 9.51
C ALA A 379 7.50 6.97 8.39
N PRO A 380 7.63 8.12 7.70
CA PRO A 380 7.06 9.44 8.01
C PRO A 380 5.68 9.73 7.38
N ASN A 381 4.94 8.71 6.93
CA ASN A 381 3.62 8.87 6.31
C ASN A 381 2.52 9.16 7.35
N ILE A 382 2.64 10.30 8.00
CA ILE A 382 1.69 10.86 8.95
C ILE A 382 0.99 12.06 8.29
N ALA A 383 -0.30 12.21 8.56
CA ALA A 383 -1.09 13.33 8.09
C ALA A 383 -1.94 13.91 9.23
N ALA A 384 -2.06 15.24 9.25
CA ALA A 384 -2.88 15.96 10.21
C ALA A 384 -4.11 16.56 9.50
N HIS A 385 -5.29 16.47 10.12
CA HIS A 385 -6.50 17.04 9.52
C HIS A 385 -6.34 18.54 9.27
N ALA A 386 -6.67 18.99 8.07
CA ALA A 386 -6.58 20.39 7.67
C ALA A 386 -7.98 21.01 7.51
N SER A 387 -8.75 20.52 6.55
CA SER A 387 -10.08 21.05 6.26
C SER A 387 -10.92 20.03 5.50
N SER A 388 -12.25 20.04 5.67
CA SER A 388 -13.13 19.08 5.00
C SER A 388 -12.63 17.62 5.20
N TYR A 389 -12.41 16.88 4.11
CA TYR A 389 -11.78 15.55 4.10
C TYR A 389 -10.27 15.57 3.79
N ARG A 390 -9.66 16.76 3.77
CA ARG A 390 -8.25 16.99 3.44
C ARG A 390 -7.37 16.99 4.68
N PHE A 391 -6.19 16.39 4.52
CA PHE A 391 -5.14 16.28 5.50
C PHE A 391 -3.86 16.88 4.94
N LEU A 392 -3.08 17.51 5.82
CA LEU A 392 -1.75 18.03 5.55
C LEU A 392 -0.73 16.93 5.83
N THR A 393 0.17 16.70 4.88
CA THR A 393 1.27 15.73 5.00
C THR A 393 2.62 16.44 5.08
N LYS A 394 3.67 15.71 5.44
CA LYS A 394 5.05 16.23 5.43
C LYS A 394 5.38 16.84 4.06
N GLY A 395 6.00 18.01 4.06
CA GLY A 395 6.28 18.77 2.83
C GLY A 395 5.15 19.68 2.37
N GLY A 396 4.07 19.81 3.15
CA GLY A 396 2.99 20.78 2.88
C GLY A 396 1.96 20.32 1.85
N LEU A 397 2.00 19.05 1.45
CA LEU A 397 1.06 18.50 0.48
C LEU A 397 -0.29 18.21 1.14
N HIS A 398 -1.36 18.75 0.54
CA HIS A 398 -2.74 18.42 0.91
C HIS A 398 -3.23 17.20 0.15
N ALA A 399 -3.71 16.19 0.88
CA ALA A 399 -4.30 14.99 0.32
C ALA A 399 -5.66 14.70 0.97
N GLU A 400 -6.60 14.18 0.21
CA GLU A 400 -7.94 13.82 0.66
C GLU A 400 -8.02 12.34 1.07
N VAL A 401 -8.82 12.06 2.10
CA VAL A 401 -9.17 10.69 2.46
C VAL A 401 -10.22 10.15 1.48
N PRO A 402 -9.97 9.00 0.82
CA PRO A 402 -10.89 8.44 -0.18
C PRO A 402 -12.29 8.18 0.38
N HIS A 403 -13.28 8.14 -0.51
CA HIS A 403 -14.67 7.82 -0.15
C HIS A 403 -14.80 6.43 0.51
N GLU A 404 -13.92 5.50 0.13
CA GLU A 404 -13.92 4.13 0.61
C GLU A 404 -13.25 3.97 1.97
N SER A 405 -12.43 4.94 2.40
CA SER A 405 -11.68 4.85 3.66
C SER A 405 -12.61 4.95 4.86
N LEU A 406 -12.38 4.08 5.85
CA LEU A 406 -13.21 4.01 7.05
C LEU A 406 -13.11 5.25 7.95
N LEU A 407 -12.02 6.03 7.81
CA LEU A 407 -11.87 7.30 8.50
C LEU A 407 -12.88 8.35 8.03
N ARG A 408 -13.32 8.31 6.76
CA ARG A 408 -14.24 9.30 6.20
C ARG A 408 -15.64 9.16 6.82
N PRO A 409 -16.16 10.18 7.54
CA PRO A 409 -17.50 10.12 8.13
C PRO A 409 -18.59 10.15 7.05
N GLN A 410 -19.65 9.36 7.19
CA GLN A 410 -20.80 9.38 6.25
C GLN A 410 -21.85 10.40 6.65
N GLU A 411 -21.99 10.64 7.96
CA GLU A 411 -23.02 11.51 8.52
C GLU A 411 -22.69 13.00 8.35
N TRP A 412 -21.44 13.32 7.98
CA TRP A 412 -20.95 14.68 7.83
C TRP A 412 -20.64 14.99 6.37
N ARG A 413 -21.01 16.22 5.93
CA ARG A 413 -20.69 16.77 4.60
C ARG A 413 -20.11 18.18 4.73
N ALA A 414 -19.23 18.53 3.81
CA ALA A 414 -18.69 19.88 3.70
C ALA A 414 -19.80 20.92 3.49
N GLY A 415 -19.70 22.08 4.14
CA GLY A 415 -20.70 23.15 4.05
C GLY A 415 -21.90 22.99 4.96
N THR A 416 -21.96 21.94 5.80
CA THR A 416 -22.96 21.84 6.86
C THR A 416 -22.55 22.66 8.10
N TRP A 417 -23.52 23.07 8.92
CA TRP A 417 -23.26 23.75 10.20
C TRP A 417 -22.72 22.80 11.29
N MET A 418 -22.72 21.49 11.02
CA MET A 418 -22.23 20.48 11.95
C MET A 418 -20.70 20.55 12.08
N PRO A 419 -20.16 20.45 13.31
CA PRO A 419 -18.72 20.32 13.52
C PRO A 419 -18.16 19.16 12.70
N ASN A 420 -17.02 19.39 12.04
CA ASN A 420 -16.36 18.33 11.29
C ASN A 420 -15.75 17.31 12.28
N PRO A 421 -16.18 16.04 12.27
CA PRO A 421 -15.70 15.04 13.23
C PRO A 421 -14.23 14.64 12.99
N LEU A 422 -13.64 15.03 11.87
CA LEU A 422 -12.22 14.84 11.59
C LEU A 422 -11.33 15.90 12.24
N LYS A 423 -11.91 16.98 12.79
CA LYS A 423 -11.14 18.10 13.36
C LYS A 423 -10.19 17.59 14.45
N GLY A 424 -8.89 17.88 14.29
CA GLY A 424 -7.85 17.46 15.22
C GLY A 424 -7.40 16.01 15.06
N THR A 425 -7.93 15.26 14.08
CA THR A 425 -7.52 13.87 13.86
C THR A 425 -6.14 13.80 13.20
N LEU A 426 -5.27 12.94 13.74
CA LEU A 426 -4.07 12.47 13.08
C LEU A 426 -4.32 11.11 12.45
N CYS A 427 -3.67 10.83 11.34
CA CYS A 427 -3.70 9.53 10.70
C CYS A 427 -2.37 9.15 10.08
N VAL A 428 -2.17 7.85 9.89
CA VAL A 428 -1.09 7.30 9.07
C VAL A 428 -1.64 6.64 7.83
N TYR A 429 -0.84 6.63 6.77
CA TYR A 429 -1.25 6.14 5.45
C TYR A 429 -0.18 5.28 4.78
N SER A 430 -0.62 4.29 3.99
CA SER A 430 0.28 3.38 3.26
C SER A 430 0.92 4.01 2.03
N GLY A 431 0.30 5.05 1.47
CA GLY A 431 0.84 5.78 0.32
C GLY A 431 -0.09 6.86 -0.18
N ILE A 432 0.32 7.53 -1.25
CA ILE A 432 -0.45 8.60 -1.88
C ILE A 432 -0.67 8.24 -3.34
N HIS A 433 -1.90 8.42 -3.83
CA HIS A 433 -2.25 8.28 -5.25
C HIS A 433 -2.83 9.58 -5.78
N GLN A 434 -2.57 9.87 -7.04
CA GLN A 434 -3.27 10.94 -7.73
C GLN A 434 -4.48 10.38 -8.46
N ALA A 435 -5.58 11.11 -8.36
CA ALA A 435 -6.80 10.86 -9.11
C ALA A 435 -7.17 12.14 -9.87
N THR A 436 -7.73 11.98 -11.05
CA THR A 436 -8.23 13.11 -11.85
C THR A 436 -9.74 13.10 -11.79
N ASP A 437 -10.33 14.24 -11.45
CA ASP A 437 -11.78 14.42 -11.45
C ASP A 437 -12.33 14.14 -12.86
N PRO A 438 -13.27 13.20 -13.03
CA PRO A 438 -13.85 12.88 -14.34
C PRO A 438 -14.60 14.04 -15.00
N LEU A 439 -15.16 14.95 -14.20
CA LEU A 439 -16.03 16.05 -14.61
C LEU A 439 -15.25 17.36 -14.75
N GLU A 440 -14.43 17.68 -13.75
CA GLU A 440 -13.69 18.94 -13.71
C GLU A 440 -12.29 18.85 -14.33
N GLY A 441 -11.74 17.64 -14.49
CA GLY A 441 -10.38 17.43 -15.00
C GLY A 441 -9.27 17.90 -14.05
N ASN A 442 -9.61 18.32 -12.83
CA ASN A 442 -8.65 18.72 -11.81
C ASN A 442 -8.01 17.47 -11.18
N ASP A 443 -6.69 17.48 -11.08
CA ASP A 443 -5.95 16.46 -10.35
C ASP A 443 -6.07 16.71 -8.84
N PHE A 444 -6.47 15.69 -8.10
CA PHE A 444 -6.47 15.68 -6.65
C PHE A 444 -5.65 14.50 -6.12
N THR A 445 -5.21 14.65 -4.89
CA THR A 445 -4.31 13.69 -4.25
C THR A 445 -5.09 12.95 -3.18
N LEU A 446 -5.00 11.63 -3.16
CA LEU A 446 -5.70 10.75 -2.25
C LEU A 446 -4.71 9.98 -1.36
N LEU A 447 -5.03 9.87 -0.07
CA LEU A 447 -4.34 8.96 0.84
C LEU A 447 -4.79 7.52 0.59
N ARG A 448 -3.89 6.55 0.67
CA ARG A 448 -4.21 5.12 0.59
C ARG A 448 -4.10 4.46 1.94
N ASP A 449 -5.08 3.63 2.28
CA ASP A 449 -5.19 2.84 3.51
C ASP A 449 -4.89 3.70 4.73
N VAL A 450 -5.94 4.27 5.32
CA VAL A 450 -5.79 5.27 6.37
C VAL A 450 -6.14 4.68 7.73
N THR A 451 -5.29 4.92 8.72
CA THR A 451 -5.51 4.55 10.12
C THR A 451 -5.47 5.78 11.00
N PRO A 452 -6.56 6.11 11.73
CA PRO A 452 -6.47 7.14 12.75
C PRO A 452 -5.48 6.70 13.84
N VAL A 453 -4.67 7.64 14.29
CA VAL A 453 -3.69 7.43 15.37
C VAL A 453 -3.84 8.56 16.38
N SER A 454 -3.54 8.27 17.64
CA SER A 454 -3.56 9.29 18.68
C SER A 454 -2.26 10.10 18.70
N GLU A 455 -2.31 11.27 19.32
CA GLU A 455 -1.15 12.15 19.48
C GLU A 455 -0.04 11.47 20.29
N LEU A 456 -0.40 10.69 21.32
CA LEU A 456 0.57 9.91 22.10
C LEU A 456 1.25 8.84 21.25
N ALA A 457 0.47 8.11 20.43
CA ALA A 457 1.01 7.09 19.54
C ALA A 457 1.93 7.67 18.46
N VAL A 458 1.78 8.95 18.12
CA VAL A 458 2.67 9.67 17.19
C VAL A 458 3.90 10.24 17.91
N ALA A 459 3.78 10.62 19.18
CA ALA A 459 4.90 11.14 19.99
C ALA A 459 5.91 10.03 20.38
N LEU A 460 5.40 8.91 20.88
CA LEU A 460 6.10 7.62 20.83
C LEU A 460 6.15 7.21 19.35
N PHE A 461 6.95 6.31 18.81
CA PHE A 461 6.76 5.73 17.45
C PHE A 461 6.74 6.59 16.15
N GLY A 462 6.20 7.81 16.08
CA GLY A 462 5.95 8.54 14.82
C GLY A 462 7.18 9.10 14.11
N GLY A 463 8.35 9.03 14.75
CA GLY A 463 9.64 9.46 14.18
C GLY A 463 10.56 10.08 15.23
N PRO A 464 11.57 10.85 14.78
CA PRO A 464 12.38 11.70 15.66
C PRO A 464 11.49 12.70 16.40
N LEU A 465 11.70 12.86 17.70
CA LEU A 465 10.93 13.74 18.57
C LEU A 465 11.86 14.78 19.20
N ASN A 466 11.60 16.06 18.94
CA ASN A 466 12.34 17.17 19.52
C ASN A 466 11.38 18.09 20.30
N VAL A 467 11.90 18.87 21.24
CA VAL A 467 11.14 19.96 21.88
C VAL A 467 11.49 21.27 21.17
N ALA A 468 10.48 21.98 20.68
CA ALA A 468 10.64 23.27 20.01
C ALA A 468 9.48 24.20 20.38
N ASP A 469 9.79 25.44 20.75
CA ASP A 469 8.80 26.47 21.10
C ASP A 469 7.77 26.04 22.18
N GLY A 470 8.19 25.19 23.12
CA GLY A 470 7.31 24.66 24.17
C GLY A 470 6.38 23.53 23.70
N ASP A 471 6.45 23.13 22.43
CA ASP A 471 5.68 22.03 21.85
C ASP A 471 6.60 20.81 21.56
N LEU A 472 5.98 19.63 21.45
CA LEU A 472 6.64 18.43 20.94
C LEU A 472 6.63 18.47 19.40
N LEU A 473 7.79 18.47 18.76
CA LEU A 473 7.92 18.49 17.30
C LEU A 473 8.33 17.11 16.78
N VAL A 474 7.39 16.45 16.09
CA VAL A 474 7.61 15.14 15.47
C VAL A 474 8.11 15.33 14.04
N ASP A 475 9.22 14.65 13.73
CA ASP A 475 9.82 14.54 12.39
C ASP A 475 10.10 15.93 11.75
N GLY A 476 10.33 16.93 12.60
CA GLY A 476 10.69 18.31 12.24
C GLY A 476 9.55 19.17 11.67
N TRP A 477 8.31 18.68 11.59
CA TRP A 477 7.21 19.42 10.95
C TRP A 477 5.87 19.36 11.69
N LEU A 478 5.61 18.34 12.49
CA LEU A 478 4.32 18.12 13.13
C LEU A 478 4.37 18.53 14.61
N PRO A 479 3.85 19.71 14.99
CA PRO A 479 3.77 20.09 16.38
C PRO A 479 2.60 19.35 17.08
N LEU A 480 2.90 18.72 18.20
CA LEU A 480 1.95 18.14 19.13
C LEU A 480 1.88 19.03 20.37
N ARG A 481 0.73 19.66 20.56
CA ARG A 481 0.48 20.55 21.69
C ARG A 481 -0.07 19.75 22.86
N THR A 482 0.49 19.96 24.04
CA THR A 482 -0.06 19.39 25.27
C THR A 482 -0.93 20.44 25.95
N SER A 483 -2.03 20.03 26.58
CA SER A 483 -2.87 20.91 27.39
C SER A 483 -2.31 21.17 28.79
N GLY A 484 -1.09 20.68 29.09
CA GLY A 484 -0.43 20.76 30.39
C GLY A 484 0.58 21.92 30.48
N SER A 485 1.27 22.01 31.61
CA SER A 485 2.45 22.88 31.77
C SER A 485 3.63 22.34 30.95
N ASP A 486 4.64 23.18 30.72
CA ASP A 486 5.93 22.81 30.08
C ASP A 486 6.55 21.51 30.64
N GLU A 487 6.23 21.16 31.88
CA GLU A 487 6.62 19.91 32.53
C GLU A 487 6.13 18.65 31.79
N ALA A 488 4.90 18.64 31.27
CA ALA A 488 4.35 17.48 30.58
C ALA A 488 5.10 17.18 29.27
N VAL A 489 5.44 18.24 28.53
CA VAL A 489 6.26 18.17 27.31
C VAL A 489 7.63 17.59 27.62
N HIS A 490 8.27 18.07 28.69
CA HIS A 490 9.58 17.58 29.10
C HIS A 490 9.53 16.12 29.57
N GLN A 491 8.48 15.71 30.28
CA GLN A 491 8.30 14.32 30.73
C GLN A 491 8.11 13.35 29.55
N ILE A 492 7.30 13.72 28.55
CA ILE A 492 7.10 12.89 27.35
C ILE A 492 8.40 12.77 26.56
N ALA A 493 9.11 13.89 26.35
CA ALA A 493 10.39 13.89 25.64
C ALA A 493 11.44 13.02 26.36
N LYS A 494 11.55 13.15 27.69
CA LYS A 494 12.45 12.33 28.51
C LYS A 494 12.06 10.85 28.50
N PHE A 495 10.77 10.54 28.58
CA PHE A 495 10.30 9.17 28.45
C PHE A 495 10.66 8.58 27.08
N ARG A 496 10.46 9.35 26.01
CA ARG A 496 10.82 8.94 24.64
C ARG A 496 12.30 8.63 24.52
N GLU A 497 13.17 9.49 25.05
CA GLU A 497 14.63 9.28 25.05
C GLU A 497 15.02 7.98 25.77
N LEU A 498 14.47 7.76 26.97
CA LEU A 498 14.72 6.53 27.74
C LEU A 498 14.19 5.28 27.01
N TRP A 499 13.02 5.40 26.39
CA TRP A 499 12.40 4.32 25.62
C TRP A 499 13.23 3.96 24.39
N ASP A 500 13.71 4.94 23.63
CA ASP A 500 14.55 4.69 22.45
C ASP A 500 15.91 4.10 22.86
N SER A 501 16.47 4.51 24.00
CA SER A 501 17.69 3.90 24.58
C SER A 501 17.48 2.43 25.00
N ALA A 502 16.34 2.12 25.61
CA ALA A 502 15.96 0.76 25.99
C ALA A 502 15.76 -0.14 24.76
N LEU A 503 15.09 0.38 23.72
CA LEU A 503 14.93 -0.31 22.44
C LEU A 503 16.26 -0.51 21.72
N ALA A 504 17.14 0.49 21.70
CA ALA A 504 18.46 0.37 21.09
C ALA A 504 19.31 -0.72 21.76
N THR A 505 19.25 -0.81 23.10
CA THR A 505 19.91 -1.87 23.87
C THR A 505 19.34 -3.24 23.52
N THR A 506 18.01 -3.35 23.45
CA THR A 506 17.31 -4.58 23.06
C THR A 506 17.70 -5.01 21.64
N PHE A 507 17.63 -4.09 20.67
CA PHE A 507 17.99 -4.34 19.28
C PHE A 507 19.47 -4.71 19.12
N LYS A 508 20.35 -4.16 19.97
CA LYS A 508 21.75 -4.58 20.03
C LYS A 508 21.87 -6.04 20.45
N GLY A 509 21.16 -6.47 21.50
CA GLY A 509 21.09 -7.89 21.90
C GLY A 509 20.56 -8.77 20.77
N LEU A 510 19.45 -8.37 20.16
CA LEU A 510 18.85 -9.07 19.00
C LEU A 510 19.79 -9.19 17.79
N ALA A 511 20.62 -8.17 17.55
CA ALA A 511 21.57 -8.19 16.44
C ALA A 511 22.75 -9.16 16.66
N VAL A 512 23.15 -9.35 17.92
CA VAL A 512 24.29 -10.20 18.34
C VAL A 512 23.91 -11.67 18.45
N GLY A 513 22.68 -12.00 18.87
CA GLY A 513 22.21 -13.37 19.03
C GLY A 513 22.23 -14.16 17.71
N ILE A 514 23.32 -14.87 17.44
CA ILE A 514 23.46 -15.84 16.35
C ILE A 514 23.89 -17.18 16.97
N GLY A 515 23.10 -18.24 16.79
CA GLY A 515 23.41 -19.60 17.27
C GLY A 515 22.29 -20.22 18.12
N SER A 516 22.55 -21.42 18.66
CA SER A 516 21.55 -22.21 19.42
C SER A 516 21.01 -21.54 20.68
N ASP A 517 21.71 -20.55 21.24
CA ASP A 517 21.28 -19.79 22.43
C ASP A 517 20.64 -18.42 22.12
N ALA A 518 20.59 -17.99 20.86
CA ALA A 518 20.06 -16.67 20.46
C ALA A 518 18.62 -16.45 20.95
N SER A 519 17.76 -17.46 20.83
CA SER A 519 16.36 -17.38 21.27
C SER A 519 16.22 -17.20 22.79
N ARG A 520 17.18 -17.70 23.59
CA ARG A 520 17.17 -17.49 25.05
C ARG A 520 17.57 -16.07 25.41
N GLU A 521 18.56 -15.53 24.71
CA GLU A 521 19.00 -14.14 24.89
C GLU A 521 17.88 -13.15 24.51
N VAL A 522 17.24 -13.36 23.36
CA VAL A 522 16.05 -12.59 22.94
C VAL A 522 14.96 -12.60 24.02
N LYS A 523 14.64 -13.78 24.58
CA LYS A 523 13.63 -13.88 25.65
C LYS A 523 14.03 -13.10 26.90
N ARG A 524 15.32 -13.09 27.25
CA ARG A 524 15.84 -12.35 28.39
C ARG A 524 15.71 -10.84 28.19
N GLU A 525 16.08 -10.35 27.01
CA GLU A 525 15.96 -8.93 26.66
C GLU A 525 14.48 -8.49 26.67
N ILE A 526 13.58 -9.28 26.07
CA ILE A 526 12.13 -8.97 26.10
C ILE A 526 11.59 -8.99 27.53
N ALA A 527 11.96 -10.00 28.33
CA ALA A 527 11.52 -10.10 29.73
C ALA A 527 12.02 -8.91 30.58
N ALA A 528 13.18 -8.35 30.27
CA ALA A 528 13.70 -7.17 30.96
C ALA A 528 12.88 -5.89 30.67
N LEU A 529 12.13 -5.86 29.56
CA LEU A 529 11.25 -4.74 29.20
C LEU A 529 9.79 -4.94 29.58
N GLU A 530 9.40 -6.10 30.13
CA GLU A 530 7.99 -6.48 30.29
C GLU A 530 7.17 -5.45 31.07
N ASP A 531 7.69 -4.91 32.18
CA ASP A 531 7.00 -3.89 32.98
C ASP A 531 6.79 -2.59 32.20
N VAL A 532 7.79 -2.18 31.42
CA VAL A 532 7.71 -0.97 30.58
C VAL A 532 6.74 -1.18 29.43
N VAL A 533 6.81 -2.34 28.77
CA VAL A 533 5.88 -2.75 27.72
C VAL A 533 4.44 -2.73 28.24
N GLN A 534 4.19 -3.29 29.43
CA GLN A 534 2.86 -3.31 30.03
C GLN A 534 2.36 -1.90 30.38
N ALA A 535 3.23 -1.02 30.86
CA ALA A 535 2.90 0.37 31.13
C ALA A 535 2.55 1.13 29.84
N VAL A 536 3.35 0.98 28.78
CA VAL A 536 3.10 1.62 27.46
C VAL A 536 1.78 1.14 26.87
N VAL A 537 1.51 -0.17 26.88
CA VAL A 537 0.25 -0.73 26.38
C VAL A 537 -0.94 -0.18 27.15
N SER A 538 -0.85 -0.13 28.49
CA SER A 538 -1.92 0.41 29.33
C SER A 538 -2.18 1.89 29.06
N LEU A 539 -1.12 2.67 28.78
CA LEU A 539 -1.23 4.09 28.44
C LEU A 539 -1.88 4.29 27.07
N LEU A 540 -1.50 3.49 26.07
CA LEU A 540 -2.13 3.51 24.74
C LEU A 540 -3.61 3.17 24.81
N ASP A 541 -4.00 2.18 25.62
CA ASP A 541 -5.42 1.82 25.82
C ASP A 541 -6.23 2.96 26.44
N GLN A 542 -5.67 3.65 27.44
CA GLN A 542 -6.32 4.79 28.09
C GLN A 542 -6.50 5.96 27.12
N ASP A 543 -5.45 6.27 26.37
CA ASP A 543 -5.44 7.36 25.39
C ASP A 543 -6.41 7.09 24.23
N GLU A 544 -6.44 5.86 23.72
CA GLU A 544 -7.38 5.46 22.66
C GLU A 544 -8.85 5.54 23.14
N ARG A 545 -9.15 5.12 24.37
CA ARG A 545 -10.49 5.28 24.95
C ARG A 545 -10.89 6.75 25.04
N ALA A 546 -10.01 7.60 25.56
CA ALA A 546 -10.26 9.04 25.65
C ALA A 546 -10.48 9.67 24.27
N ARG A 547 -9.71 9.25 23.25
CA ARG A 547 -9.88 9.68 21.87
C ARG A 547 -11.26 9.29 21.31
N LEU A 548 -11.68 8.04 21.51
CA LEU A 548 -12.98 7.56 21.06
C LEU A 548 -14.15 8.28 21.76
N GLU A 549 -14.02 8.58 23.06
CA GLU A 549 -15.01 9.36 23.80
C GLU A 549 -15.14 10.79 23.27
N ARG A 550 -14.02 11.46 22.98
CA ARG A 550 -14.01 12.79 22.35
C ARG A 550 -14.65 12.77 20.97
N ALA A 551 -14.34 11.75 20.17
CA ALA A 551 -14.92 11.58 18.84
C ALA A 551 -16.44 11.32 18.91
N ALA A 552 -16.90 10.53 19.89
CA ALA A 552 -18.32 10.29 20.11
C ALA A 552 -19.07 11.54 20.57
N ALA A 553 -18.43 12.41 21.38
CA ALA A 553 -19.02 13.67 21.83
C ALA A 553 -19.24 14.69 20.70
N LEU A 554 -18.51 14.57 19.58
CA LEU A 554 -18.67 15.42 18.40
C LEU A 554 -19.80 14.95 17.46
N LEU A 555 -20.29 13.72 17.61
CA LEU A 555 -21.40 13.20 16.82
C LEU A 555 -22.74 13.58 17.48
N PRO A 556 -23.75 14.04 16.72
CA PRO A 556 -25.06 14.30 17.29
C PRO A 556 -25.64 13.02 17.87
N ARG A 557 -26.11 13.05 19.12
CA ARG A 557 -26.92 11.97 19.69
C ARG A 557 -28.16 11.86 18.80
N ARG A 558 -28.33 10.72 18.11
CA ARG A 558 -29.66 10.37 17.56
C ARG A 558 -30.60 10.29 18.75
N GLU A 559 -31.60 11.16 18.79
CA GLU A 559 -32.71 11.06 19.72
C GLU A 559 -33.34 9.67 19.57
N LEU A 560 -33.04 8.80 20.53
CA LEU A 560 -33.76 7.57 20.82
C LEU A 560 -35.01 7.96 21.63
N GLU A 561 -35.89 8.75 21.03
CA GLU A 561 -37.22 9.05 21.57
C GLU A 561 -38.23 9.03 20.42
N SER A 562 -38.51 7.83 19.90
CA SER A 562 -39.73 7.58 19.11
C SER A 562 -40.18 6.13 19.27
N SER A 563 -40.43 5.72 20.52
CA SER A 563 -41.29 4.58 20.84
C SER A 563 -41.82 4.70 22.26
N ASN A 564 -42.46 5.85 22.55
CA ASN A 564 -43.42 6.01 23.64
C ASN A 564 -44.51 6.96 23.12
N VAL A 565 -45.38 6.41 22.27
CA VAL A 565 -46.76 6.90 22.12
C VAL A 565 -47.57 5.68 22.54
N GLU A 566 -47.75 5.51 23.85
CA GLU A 566 -49.02 5.81 24.52
C GLU A 566 -50.21 5.22 23.78
N ASP A 567 -50.61 4.04 24.26
CA ASP A 567 -52.01 3.69 24.46
C ASP A 567 -52.82 4.94 24.83
N THR A 568 -53.75 5.34 23.97
CA THR A 568 -55.03 5.94 24.37
C THR A 568 -55.94 6.05 23.16
N SER A 569 -57.11 5.39 23.28
CA SER A 569 -58.32 5.42 22.42
C SER A 569 -58.47 4.29 21.41
#